data_AF-A0A9D9Z5U5-F1
#
_entry.id   AF-A0A9D9Z5U5-F1
#
_cell.length_a   1.000
_cell.length_b   1.000
_cell.length_c   1.000
_cell.angle_alpha   90.00
_cell.angle_beta   90.00
_cell.angle_gamma   90.00
#
_symmetry.space_group_name_H-M   'P 1'
#
loop_
_entity.id
_entity.type
_entity.pdbx_description
1 polymer ?
#
loop_
_entity_poly.entity_id
_entity_poly.type
_entity_poly.pdbx_seq_one_letter_code
_entity_poly.pdbx_strand_id
1 'polypeptide(L)'
;MRDLWGLTRKNGTGQEEVPERSFLSAPGDESVSGRKVMELSVTITLTDDSQIGRSALILASTTGPEEERILKEQIAGFGWKAVATEVGGLAGDLPQKITRAVVGAALNGEIVRKNANEMHALMHAAFEAMNGFISVGMLETSIGMKIGIVRNRHWIAVAVVGDSAYHAVAHHERCGLGVMHI
;
A
#
# COMPACT_ATOMS: atom_id res chain seq x y z
N MET A 1 -49.24 51.37 -21.09
CA MET A 1 -49.04 51.03 -19.67
C MET A 1 -47.68 50.33 -19.57
N ARG A 2 -46.67 51.08 -19.09
CA ARG A 2 -45.33 50.70 -18.56
C ARG A 2 -44.40 49.73 -19.32
N ASP A 3 -43.22 50.27 -19.63
CA ASP A 3 -41.93 49.64 -19.95
C ASP A 3 -41.34 48.81 -18.78
N LEU A 4 -40.42 47.85 -19.05
CA LEU A 4 -39.00 47.85 -18.62
C LEU A 4 -38.26 46.49 -18.82
N TRP A 5 -37.20 46.55 -19.62
CA TRP A 5 -35.94 45.77 -19.73
C TRP A 5 -35.54 44.77 -18.62
N GLY A 6 -35.02 43.57 -18.97
CA GLY A 6 -33.58 43.22 -18.92
C GLY A 6 -33.25 42.34 -17.68
N LEU A 7 -32.32 41.38 -17.59
CA LEU A 7 -31.05 41.09 -18.25
C LEU A 7 -30.75 39.58 -18.13
N THR A 8 -30.19 38.99 -19.18
CA THR A 8 -29.36 37.78 -19.14
C THR A 8 -28.11 38.06 -18.32
N ARG A 9 -27.82 37.25 -17.29
CA ARG A 9 -26.50 37.23 -16.66
C ARG A 9 -25.57 36.33 -17.47
N LYS A 10 -24.67 36.95 -18.23
CA LYS A 10 -23.45 36.33 -18.74
C LYS A 10 -22.35 36.48 -17.70
N ASN A 11 -21.70 35.39 -17.31
CA ASN A 11 -20.37 35.45 -16.67
C ASN A 11 -19.29 35.29 -17.74
N GLY A 12 -18.23 36.09 -17.59
CA GLY A 12 -17.18 36.29 -18.59
C GLY A 12 -16.15 35.18 -18.62
N THR A 13 -16.43 34.11 -19.37
CA THR A 13 -15.49 33.39 -20.25
C THR A 13 -16.39 32.65 -21.26
N GLY A 14 -16.21 32.86 -22.56
CA GLY A 14 -17.13 32.35 -23.58
C GLY A 14 -17.10 30.83 -23.75
N GLN A 15 -17.86 30.09 -22.95
CA GLN A 15 -18.12 28.66 -23.13
C GLN A 15 -19.62 28.37 -22.93
N GLU A 16 -20.19 27.50 -23.78
CA GLU A 16 -21.58 27.05 -23.71
C GLU A 16 -21.82 26.17 -22.47
N GLU A 17 -22.89 26.45 -21.71
CA GLU A 17 -23.35 25.58 -20.62
C GLU A 17 -23.96 24.30 -21.20
N VAL A 18 -23.30 23.17 -20.96
CA VAL A 18 -23.83 21.82 -21.21
C VAL A 18 -24.86 21.50 -20.12
N PRO A 19 -26.05 20.96 -20.43
CA PRO A 19 -27.04 20.67 -19.40
C PRO A 19 -26.53 19.58 -18.45
N GLU A 20 -26.64 19.80 -17.14
CA GLU A 20 -26.43 18.78 -16.12
C GLU A 20 -27.29 17.56 -16.45
N ARG A 21 -26.65 16.44 -16.81
CA ARG A 21 -27.30 15.14 -16.81
C ARG A 21 -27.63 14.81 -15.36
N SER A 22 -28.90 14.93 -15.01
CA SER A 22 -29.47 14.25 -13.85
C SER A 22 -29.23 12.75 -14.03
N PHE A 23 -28.23 12.23 -13.34
CA PHE A 23 -28.09 10.79 -13.18
C PHE A 23 -29.28 10.33 -12.35
N LEU A 24 -30.18 9.62 -13.03
CA LEU A 24 -31.23 8.81 -12.43
C LEU A 24 -30.65 8.07 -11.22
N SER A 25 -31.10 8.48 -10.04
CA SER A 25 -30.92 7.75 -8.80
C SER A 25 -31.58 6.38 -8.98
N ALA A 26 -30.75 5.36 -9.22
CA ALA A 26 -31.21 3.99 -9.20
C ALA A 26 -31.54 3.60 -7.74
N PRO A 27 -32.70 2.97 -7.49
CA PRO A 27 -33.21 2.69 -6.17
C PRO A 27 -32.60 1.40 -5.61
N GLY A 28 -32.49 1.33 -4.28
CA GLY A 28 -32.23 0.09 -3.56
C GLY A 28 -30.92 0.13 -2.77
N ASP A 29 -30.94 0.91 -1.70
CA ASP A 29 -30.12 0.67 -0.51
C ASP A 29 -30.55 -0.67 0.08
N GLU A 30 -30.13 -1.78 -0.55
CA GLU A 30 -30.16 -3.08 0.08
C GLU A 30 -29.04 -3.08 1.12
N SER A 31 -29.44 -2.83 2.36
CA SER A 31 -28.72 -3.09 3.58
C SER A 31 -27.74 -4.27 3.41
N VAL A 32 -26.44 -3.98 3.33
CA VAL A 32 -25.38 -5.00 3.41
C VAL A 32 -25.34 -5.50 4.85
N SER A 33 -26.33 -6.32 5.17
CA SER A 33 -26.49 -7.02 6.43
C SER A 33 -25.40 -8.07 6.55
N GLY A 34 -24.50 -7.89 7.52
CA GLY A 34 -23.73 -8.98 8.12
C GLY A 34 -22.38 -9.33 7.49
N ARG A 35 -21.48 -8.36 7.26
CA ARG A 35 -20.05 -8.72 7.10
C ARG A 35 -19.54 -9.29 8.43
N LYS A 36 -19.32 -10.61 8.46
CA LYS A 36 -18.72 -11.30 9.59
C LYS A 36 -17.28 -10.82 9.73
N VAL A 37 -16.98 -10.11 10.82
CA VAL A 37 -15.61 -9.76 11.19
C VAL A 37 -14.97 -10.96 11.85
N MET A 38 -13.72 -11.26 11.50
CA MET A 38 -12.90 -12.28 12.14
C MET A 38 -11.67 -11.62 12.72
N GLU A 39 -11.43 -11.82 14.02
CA GLU A 39 -10.16 -11.51 14.66
C GLU A 39 -9.34 -12.80 14.72
N LEU A 40 -8.10 -12.76 14.25
CA LEU A 40 -7.20 -13.91 14.22
C LEU A 40 -5.99 -13.64 15.12
N SER A 41 -5.96 -14.28 16.29
CA SER A 41 -4.79 -14.22 17.19
C SER A 41 -3.84 -15.38 16.89
N VAL A 42 -2.57 -15.07 16.59
CA VAL A 42 -1.52 -16.06 16.35
C VAL A 42 -0.29 -15.72 17.18
N THR A 43 0.33 -16.72 17.80
CA THR A 43 1.65 -16.59 18.42
C THR A 43 2.69 -17.26 17.53
N ILE A 44 3.70 -16.49 17.11
CA ILE A 44 4.81 -17.00 16.30
C ILE A 44 6.10 -16.74 17.10
N THR A 45 6.87 -17.80 17.31
CA THR A 45 8.18 -17.72 17.97
C THR A 45 9.27 -17.69 16.91
N LEU A 46 10.14 -16.69 16.99
CA LEU A 46 11.36 -16.59 16.18
C LEU A 46 12.54 -16.96 17.06
N THR A 47 13.36 -17.89 16.59
CA THR A 47 14.49 -18.47 17.33
C THR A 47 15.84 -18.12 16.72
N ASP A 48 15.86 -17.54 15.53
CA ASP A 48 17.07 -17.27 14.77
C ASP A 48 17.00 -15.95 13.97
N ASP A 49 18.13 -15.26 13.87
CA ASP A 49 18.26 -13.96 13.19
C ASP A 49 17.94 -14.03 11.68
N SER A 50 18.05 -15.20 11.05
CA SER A 50 17.66 -15.39 9.63
C SER A 50 16.15 -15.39 9.40
N GLN A 51 15.33 -15.52 10.46
CA GLN A 51 13.88 -15.63 10.34
C GLN A 51 13.15 -14.29 10.16
N ILE A 52 13.91 -13.20 9.98
CA ILE A 52 13.43 -11.82 9.82
C ILE A 52 12.35 -11.65 8.75
N GLY A 53 12.36 -12.47 7.70
CA GLY A 53 11.33 -12.46 6.65
C GLY A 53 9.91 -12.74 7.18
N ARG A 54 9.78 -13.57 8.23
CA ARG A 54 8.48 -13.82 8.87
C ARG A 54 7.93 -12.55 9.54
N SER A 55 8.78 -11.81 10.26
CA SER A 55 8.39 -10.53 10.86
C SER A 55 7.95 -9.52 9.82
N ALA A 56 8.68 -9.43 8.69
CA ALA A 56 8.31 -8.52 7.61
C ALA A 56 6.95 -8.88 6.99
N LEU A 57 6.69 -10.16 6.74
CA LEU A 57 5.40 -10.64 6.23
C LEU A 57 4.25 -10.32 7.19
N ILE A 58 4.39 -10.66 8.47
CA ILE A 58 3.34 -10.38 9.47
C ILE A 58 3.10 -8.87 9.58
N LEU A 59 4.15 -8.05 9.51
CA LEU A 59 4.04 -6.59 9.51
C LEU A 59 3.28 -6.08 8.30
N ALA A 60 3.58 -6.59 7.10
CA ALA A 60 2.84 -6.27 5.88
C ALA A 60 1.38 -6.75 5.93
N SER A 61 1.08 -7.82 6.67
CA SER A 61 -0.29 -8.34 6.86
C SER A 61 -1.14 -7.58 7.89
N THR A 62 -0.57 -6.64 8.65
CA THR A 62 -1.35 -5.85 9.62
C THR A 62 -2.37 -4.96 8.92
N THR A 63 -3.61 -4.94 9.42
CA THR A 63 -4.72 -4.23 8.78
C THR A 63 -5.06 -2.91 9.46
N GLY A 64 -4.64 -2.75 10.72
CA GLY A 64 -4.86 -1.56 11.53
C GLY A 64 -3.57 -0.91 12.06
N PRO A 65 -3.60 0.39 12.36
CA PRO A 65 -2.44 1.10 12.92
C PRO A 65 -2.03 0.59 14.31
N GLU A 66 -2.99 0.10 15.11
CA GLU A 66 -2.70 -0.43 16.45
C GLU A 66 -2.00 -1.79 16.40
N GLU A 67 -2.47 -2.71 15.53
CA GLU A 67 -1.80 -3.99 15.27
C GLU A 67 -0.36 -3.78 14.79
N GLU A 68 -0.17 -2.84 13.87
CA GLU A 68 1.14 -2.47 13.34
C GLU A 68 2.04 -1.89 14.44
N ARG A 69 1.52 -1.00 15.29
CA ARG A 69 2.26 -0.41 16.41
C ARG A 69 2.74 -1.49 17.38
N ILE A 70 1.84 -2.35 17.84
CA ILE A 70 2.14 -3.45 18.77
C ILE A 70 3.23 -4.36 18.19
N LEU A 71 3.09 -4.75 16.92
CA LEU A 71 4.08 -5.63 16.30
C LEU A 71 5.45 -4.96 16.14
N LYS A 72 5.49 -3.68 15.75
CA LYS A 72 6.75 -2.92 15.70
C LYS A 72 7.42 -2.82 17.07
N GLU A 73 6.65 -2.65 18.15
CA GLU A 73 7.17 -2.64 19.51
C GLU A 73 7.74 -4.00 19.94
N GLN A 74 7.08 -5.10 19.57
CA GLN A 74 7.61 -6.45 19.81
C GLN A 74 8.92 -6.71 19.05
N ILE A 75 8.98 -6.30 17.78
CA ILE A 75 10.20 -6.40 16.95
C ILE A 75 11.33 -5.54 17.55
N ALA A 76 11.01 -4.32 17.99
CA ALA A 76 11.95 -3.42 18.64
C ALA A 76 12.46 -3.96 19.99
N GLY A 77 11.59 -4.59 20.78
CA GLY A 77 11.94 -5.25 22.04
C GLY A 77 12.94 -6.40 21.87
N PHE A 78 12.96 -7.05 20.69
CA PHE A 78 13.97 -8.04 20.32
C PHE A 78 15.29 -7.42 19.81
N GLY A 79 15.34 -6.10 19.61
CA GLY A 79 16.51 -5.37 19.12
C GLY A 79 16.58 -5.25 17.59
N TRP A 80 15.48 -5.52 16.89
CA TRP A 80 15.37 -5.32 15.45
C TRP A 80 14.68 -3.98 15.14
N LYS A 81 14.80 -3.51 13.91
CA LYS A 81 14.12 -2.29 13.43
C LYS A 81 13.02 -2.65 12.44
N ALA A 82 11.91 -1.95 12.48
CA ALA A 82 10.78 -2.20 11.59
C ALA A 82 10.09 -0.90 11.16
N VAL A 83 9.64 -0.85 9.90
CA VAL A 83 8.77 0.21 9.37
C VAL A 83 7.78 -0.41 8.40
N ALA A 84 6.59 0.17 8.29
CA ALA A 84 5.63 -0.16 7.26
C ALA A 84 5.28 1.08 6.43
N THR A 85 4.90 0.87 5.18
CA THR A 85 4.38 1.91 4.29
C THR A 85 3.38 1.31 3.32
N GLU A 86 2.54 2.15 2.73
CA GLU A 86 1.49 1.71 1.80
C GLU A 86 1.66 2.41 0.46
N VAL A 87 1.40 1.67 -0.62
CA VAL A 87 1.52 2.16 -1.99
C VAL A 87 0.31 1.68 -2.78
N GLY A 88 -0.31 2.60 -3.52
CA GLY A 88 -1.38 2.27 -4.44
C GLY A 88 -1.27 3.04 -5.75
N GLY A 89 -1.85 2.48 -6.80
CA GLY A 89 -1.96 3.14 -8.09
C GLY A 89 -2.16 2.19 -9.26
N LEU A 90 -2.11 2.76 -10.45
CA LEU A 90 -2.15 2.01 -11.70
C LEU A 90 -0.79 1.34 -11.96
N ALA A 91 -0.81 0.17 -12.59
CA ALA A 91 0.39 -0.65 -12.81
C ALA A 91 1.54 0.11 -13.50
N GLY A 92 1.23 0.99 -14.48
CA GLY A 92 2.23 1.76 -15.22
C GLY A 92 3.02 2.78 -14.37
N ASP A 93 2.41 3.33 -13.32
CA ASP A 93 3.02 4.35 -12.47
C ASP A 93 3.70 3.78 -11.21
N LEU A 94 3.47 2.49 -10.96
CA LEU A 94 3.79 1.85 -9.69
C LEU A 94 5.30 1.71 -9.44
N PRO A 95 6.17 1.37 -10.40
CA PRO A 95 7.59 1.13 -10.14
C PRO A 95 8.30 2.30 -9.44
N GLN A 96 8.03 3.53 -9.90
CA GLN A 96 8.63 4.73 -9.30
C GLN A 96 8.01 5.08 -7.94
N LYS A 97 6.70 4.88 -7.77
CA LYS A 97 6.01 5.11 -6.49
C LYS A 97 6.51 4.15 -5.42
N ILE A 98 6.62 2.87 -5.75
CA ILE A 98 7.20 1.83 -4.89
C ILE A 98 8.60 2.24 -4.45
N THR A 99 9.49 2.57 -5.41
CA THR A 99 10.87 2.93 -5.09
C THR A 99 10.94 4.10 -4.11
N ARG A 100 10.15 5.17 -4.36
CA ARG A 100 10.11 6.33 -3.46
C ARG A 100 9.57 5.98 -2.08
N ALA A 101 8.51 5.17 -2.00
CA ALA A 101 7.90 4.78 -0.72
C ALA A 101 8.84 3.91 0.10
N VAL A 102 9.43 2.87 -0.50
CA VAL A 102 10.39 1.97 0.15
C VAL A 102 11.59 2.75 0.68
N VAL A 103 12.23 3.56 -0.17
CA VAL A 103 13.40 4.34 0.22
C VAL A 103 13.06 5.39 1.28
N GLY A 104 11.95 6.11 1.11
CA GLY A 104 11.50 7.12 2.06
C GLY A 104 11.19 6.53 3.43
N ALA A 105 10.42 5.43 3.47
CA ALA A 105 10.08 4.75 4.71
C ALA A 105 11.33 4.17 5.40
N ALA A 106 12.23 3.52 4.64
CA ALA A 106 13.42 2.90 5.22
C ALA A 106 14.42 3.94 5.77
N LEU A 107 14.56 5.11 5.13
CA LEU A 107 15.40 6.18 5.65
C LEU A 107 14.76 6.89 6.85
N ASN A 108 13.46 7.21 6.78
CA ASN A 108 12.76 7.90 7.86
C ASN A 108 12.60 7.02 9.12
N GLY A 109 12.40 5.72 8.93
CA GLY A 109 12.36 4.73 10.01
C GLY A 109 13.75 4.30 10.49
N GLU A 110 14.82 4.92 9.98
CA GLU A 110 16.21 4.58 10.28
C GLU A 110 16.52 3.08 10.10
N ILE A 111 15.81 2.43 9.19
CA ILE A 111 16.03 1.04 8.81
C ILE A 111 17.34 0.96 8.05
N VAL A 112 17.63 1.90 7.15
CA VAL A 112 18.91 1.96 6.44
C VAL A 112 19.54 3.34 6.53
N ARG A 113 20.86 3.38 6.33
CA ARG A 113 21.64 4.60 6.11
C ARG A 113 21.78 4.83 4.61
N LYS A 114 21.93 6.10 4.24
CA LYS A 114 22.15 6.52 2.85
C LYS A 114 23.60 6.24 2.40
N ASN A 115 24.00 4.98 2.39
CA ASN A 115 25.28 4.49 1.86
C ASN A 115 25.04 3.39 0.80
N ALA A 116 26.03 3.15 -0.05
CA ALA A 116 25.86 2.26 -1.20
C ALA A 116 25.46 0.83 -0.79
N ASN A 117 26.07 0.28 0.26
CA ASN A 117 25.86 -1.11 0.68
C ASN A 117 24.44 -1.34 1.21
N GLU A 118 23.99 -0.51 2.16
CA GLU A 118 22.67 -0.66 2.77
C GLU A 118 21.55 -0.34 1.79
N MET A 119 21.75 0.66 0.92
CA MET A 119 20.80 0.97 -0.15
C MET A 119 20.73 -0.16 -1.19
N HIS A 120 21.86 -0.76 -1.55
CA HIS A 120 21.89 -1.91 -2.45
C HIS A 120 21.13 -3.10 -1.85
N ALA A 121 21.38 -3.43 -0.58
CA ALA A 121 20.68 -4.51 0.12
C ALA A 121 19.15 -4.27 0.16
N LEU A 122 18.72 -3.05 0.51
CA LEU A 122 17.31 -2.67 0.52
C LEU A 122 16.68 -2.81 -0.87
N MET A 123 17.33 -2.28 -1.91
CA MET A 123 16.78 -2.29 -3.25
C MET A 123 16.69 -3.71 -3.83
N HIS A 124 17.65 -4.59 -3.53
CA HIS A 124 17.58 -6.00 -3.95
C HIS A 124 16.48 -6.77 -3.21
N ALA A 125 16.36 -6.61 -1.89
CA ALA A 125 15.27 -7.21 -1.13
C ALA A 125 13.89 -6.71 -1.62
N ALA A 126 13.76 -5.41 -1.88
CA ALA A 126 12.53 -4.85 -2.42
C ALA A 126 12.23 -5.37 -3.83
N PHE A 127 13.24 -5.46 -4.70
CA PHE A 127 13.06 -5.97 -6.06
C PHE A 127 12.58 -7.44 -6.07
N GLU A 128 13.17 -8.29 -5.23
CA GLU A 128 12.74 -9.68 -5.07
C GLU A 128 11.30 -9.78 -4.54
N ALA A 129 10.95 -8.98 -3.52
CA ALA A 129 9.59 -8.93 -2.99
C ALA A 129 8.57 -8.49 -4.05
N MET A 130 8.90 -7.49 -4.85
CA MET A 130 8.03 -7.01 -5.92
C MET A 130 7.87 -8.02 -7.05
N ASN A 131 8.91 -8.80 -7.38
CA ASN A 131 8.77 -9.88 -8.37
C ASN A 131 7.87 -11.02 -7.87
N GLY A 132 7.86 -11.29 -6.55
CA GLY A 132 6.92 -12.23 -5.95
C GLY A 132 5.47 -11.74 -5.99
N PHE A 133 5.27 -10.42 -5.80
CA PHE A 133 3.94 -9.80 -5.78
C PHE A 133 3.38 -9.53 -7.20
N ILE A 134 4.19 -8.97 -8.10
CA ILE A 134 3.85 -8.60 -9.47
C ILE A 134 4.33 -9.73 -10.41
N SER A 135 3.54 -10.80 -10.52
CA SER A 135 3.88 -11.88 -11.45
C SER A 135 3.73 -11.44 -12.91
N VAL A 136 4.63 -11.91 -13.77
CA VAL A 136 4.69 -11.55 -15.20
C VAL A 136 3.42 -12.00 -15.93
N GLY A 137 2.88 -11.15 -16.81
CA GLY A 137 1.69 -11.47 -17.64
C GLY A 137 0.36 -10.98 -17.05
N MET A 138 0.41 -10.17 -16.00
CA MET A 138 -0.74 -9.61 -15.33
C MET A 138 -1.46 -8.56 -16.18
N LEU A 139 -2.78 -8.75 -16.40
CA LEU A 139 -3.67 -7.77 -17.03
C LEU A 139 -4.08 -6.62 -16.09
N GLU A 140 -3.49 -6.56 -14.90
CA GLU A 140 -3.99 -5.76 -13.79
C GLU A 140 -3.88 -4.26 -14.02
N THR A 141 -4.94 -3.57 -13.67
CA THR A 141 -5.07 -2.12 -13.89
C THR A 141 -4.73 -1.35 -12.63
N SER A 142 -5.03 -1.89 -11.44
CA SER A 142 -4.75 -1.24 -10.16
C SER A 142 -4.18 -2.19 -9.12
N ILE A 143 -3.33 -1.63 -8.26
CA ILE A 143 -2.68 -2.32 -7.15
C ILE A 143 -2.80 -1.45 -5.90
N GLY A 144 -3.06 -2.07 -4.75
CA GLY A 144 -2.92 -1.49 -3.42
C GLY A 144 -2.16 -2.45 -2.53
N MET A 145 -1.05 -2.00 -1.95
CA MET A 145 -0.18 -2.86 -1.16
C MET A 145 0.31 -2.18 0.11
N LYS A 146 0.53 -2.99 1.13
CA LYS A 146 1.31 -2.67 2.31
C LYS A 146 2.68 -3.33 2.22
N ILE A 147 3.71 -2.57 2.55
CA ILE A 147 5.10 -2.98 2.52
C ILE A 147 5.63 -2.95 3.94
N GLY A 148 6.05 -4.10 4.46
CA GLY A 148 6.75 -4.24 5.73
C GLY A 148 8.25 -4.38 5.51
N ILE A 149 9.06 -3.58 6.20
CA ILE A 149 10.52 -3.66 6.13
C ILE A 149 11.05 -3.90 7.53
N VAL A 150 11.84 -4.96 7.70
CA VAL A 150 12.47 -5.32 8.98
C VAL A 150 13.97 -5.50 8.78
N ARG A 151 14.76 -4.96 9.71
CA ARG A 151 16.22 -5.08 9.72
C ARG A 151 16.72 -5.59 11.07
N ASN A 152 17.71 -6.47 11.03
CA ASN A 152 18.58 -6.76 12.16
C ASN A 152 20.05 -6.43 11.81
N ARG A 153 21.00 -6.98 12.57
CA ARG A 153 22.43 -6.69 12.36
C ARG A 153 22.99 -7.23 11.04
N HIS A 154 22.41 -8.29 10.49
CA HIS A 154 22.97 -9.05 9.36
C HIS A 154 22.05 -9.09 8.15
N TRP A 155 20.75 -8.87 8.35
CA TRP A 155 19.73 -9.06 7.33
C TRP A 155 18.77 -7.89 7.26
N ILE A 156 18.25 -7.66 6.06
CA ILE A 156 17.08 -6.83 5.79
C ILE A 156 16.06 -7.65 5.02
N ALA A 157 14.80 -7.59 5.44
CA ALA A 157 13.68 -8.20 4.75
C ALA A 157 12.67 -7.13 4.33
N VAL A 158 12.16 -7.28 3.11
CA VAL A 158 11.05 -6.50 2.57
C VAL A 158 9.95 -7.47 2.21
N ALA A 159 8.76 -7.28 2.78
CA ALA A 159 7.58 -8.04 2.43
C ALA A 159 6.50 -7.10 1.89
N VAL A 160 5.68 -7.64 1.01
CA VAL A 160 4.56 -6.95 0.39
C VAL A 160 3.34 -7.84 0.57
N VAL A 161 2.23 -7.28 1.02
CA VAL A 161 0.92 -7.93 1.06
C VAL A 161 -0.10 -6.91 0.58
N GLY A 162 -1.05 -7.33 -0.25
CA GLY A 162 -2.08 -6.43 -0.75
C GLY A 162 -2.87 -7.02 -1.89
N ASP A 163 -3.71 -6.17 -2.47
CA ASP A 163 -4.62 -6.55 -3.54
C ASP A 163 -4.11 -6.08 -4.90
N SER A 164 -4.36 -6.92 -5.88
CA SER A 164 -4.20 -6.57 -7.26
C SER A 164 -5.51 -6.83 -8.01
N ALA A 165 -5.90 -5.87 -8.84
CA ALA A 165 -7.23 -5.84 -9.43
C ALA A 165 -7.19 -5.57 -10.93
N TYR A 166 -8.00 -6.31 -11.67
CA TYR A 166 -8.34 -6.00 -13.05
C TYR A 166 -9.53 -5.03 -13.11
N HIS A 167 -10.50 -5.25 -12.22
CA HIS A 167 -11.76 -4.53 -12.10
C HIS A 167 -12.16 -4.49 -10.62
N ALA A 168 -13.01 -3.54 -10.20
CA ALA A 168 -13.38 -3.36 -8.79
C ALA A 168 -13.88 -4.64 -8.08
N VAL A 169 -14.57 -5.52 -8.82
CA VAL A 169 -15.07 -6.81 -8.29
C VAL A 169 -14.14 -8.00 -8.55
N ALA A 170 -13.05 -7.81 -9.30
CA ALA A 170 -12.08 -8.84 -9.67
C ALA A 170 -10.70 -8.44 -9.13
N HIS A 171 -10.57 -8.54 -7.81
CA HIS A 171 -9.33 -8.37 -7.07
C HIS A 171 -9.03 -9.60 -6.23
N HIS A 172 -7.77 -9.81 -5.89
CA HIS A 172 -7.36 -10.87 -4.99
C HIS A 172 -6.06 -10.48 -4.29
N GLU A 173 -5.91 -11.03 -3.09
CA GLU A 173 -4.72 -10.84 -2.28
C GLU A 173 -3.50 -11.53 -2.91
N ARG A 174 -2.36 -10.90 -2.72
CA ARG A 174 -1.04 -11.39 -3.10
C ARG A 174 -0.02 -11.03 -2.05
N CYS A 175 1.08 -11.76 -2.08
CA CYS A 175 2.24 -11.42 -1.28
C CYS A 175 3.54 -11.62 -2.04
N GLY A 176 4.58 -10.96 -1.57
CA GLY A 176 5.95 -11.15 -2.01
C GLY A 176 6.91 -10.89 -0.85
N LEU A 177 8.06 -11.56 -0.87
CA LEU A 177 9.10 -11.43 0.16
C LEU A 177 10.47 -11.44 -0.53
N GLY A 178 11.34 -10.53 -0.11
CA GLY A 178 12.75 -10.56 -0.45
C GLY A 178 13.61 -10.33 0.79
N VAL A 179 14.74 -11.04 0.86
CA VAL A 179 15.63 -11.02 2.02
C VAL A 179 17.07 -10.89 1.53
N MET A 180 17.81 -9.93 2.08
CA MET A 180 19.17 -9.65 1.65
C MET A 180 20.09 -9.43 2.85
N HIS A 181 21.35 -9.85 2.71
CA HIS A 181 22.38 -9.52 3.69
C HIS A 181 22.71 -8.03 3.63
N ILE A 182 22.92 -7.40 4.78
CA ILE A 182 23.19 -5.95 4.92
C ILE A 182 24.46 -5.65 5.71
#